data_AF-A0A395YEN7-F1
#
_entry.id   AF-A0A395YEN7-F1
#
_cell.length_a   1.000
_cell.length_b   1.000
_cell.length_c   1.000
_cell.angle_alpha   90.00
_cell.angle_beta   90.00
_cell.angle_gamma   90.00
#
_symmetry.space_group_name_H-M   'P 1'
#
loop_
_entity.id
_entity.type
_entity.pdbx_description
1 polymer ?
#
loop_
_entity_poly.entity_id
_entity_poly.type
_entity_poly.pdbx_seq_one_letter_code
_entity_poly.pdbx_strand_id
1 'polypeptide(L)'
;MAYQAKRNKRFEEDFELVDENGVVQHTLKVSLDADDMVAKINRKYTALVRALSDVQEIKRKEASNEQLSDAVEMLGRAEIDMFEAVFGADGTETIQQFYKDHYIEMAKEVIPFITGVVIPRLTEIKAENKKALVSQYNRAKKRRRFW
;
A
#
# COMPACT_ATOMS: atom_id res chain seq x y z
N MET A 1 37.10 -17.62 8.89
CA MET A 1 35.82 -17.34 9.58
C MET A 1 34.76 -17.13 8.50
N ALA A 2 33.65 -17.87 8.54
CA ALA A 2 32.59 -17.76 7.53
C ALA A 2 31.69 -16.54 7.83
N TYR A 3 31.31 -15.79 6.81
CA TYR A 3 30.37 -14.68 6.91
C TYR A 3 28.95 -15.24 7.12
N GLN A 4 28.28 -14.85 8.20
CA GLN A 4 26.90 -15.23 8.48
C GLN A 4 25.96 -14.08 8.13
N ALA A 5 25.17 -14.25 7.07
CA ALA A 5 24.04 -13.38 6.75
C ALA A 5 22.80 -13.82 7.55
N LYS A 6 22.00 -12.86 8.03
CA LYS A 6 20.71 -13.13 8.68
C LYS A 6 19.57 -12.69 7.77
N ARG A 7 18.50 -13.48 7.72
CA ARG A 7 17.27 -13.14 7.00
C ARG A 7 16.47 -12.10 7.80
N ASN A 8 15.98 -11.06 7.14
CA ASN A 8 15.09 -10.08 7.75
C ASN A 8 13.73 -10.71 8.08
N LYS A 9 13.08 -10.18 9.13
CA LYS A 9 11.73 -10.58 9.52
C LYS A 9 10.75 -10.07 8.46
N ARG A 10 9.92 -10.98 7.92
CA ARG A 10 8.78 -10.58 7.08
C ARG A 10 7.65 -10.14 8.00
N PHE A 11 7.07 -9.00 7.70
CA PHE A 11 5.88 -8.50 8.36
C PHE A 11 4.71 -8.78 7.43
N GLU A 12 3.68 -9.44 7.93
CA GLU A 12 2.47 -9.77 7.21
C GLU A 12 1.30 -9.17 8.00
N GLU A 13 0.38 -8.50 7.32
CA GLU A 13 -0.88 -8.03 7.88
C GLU A 13 -2.01 -8.77 7.16
N ASP A 14 -3.00 -9.24 7.92
CA ASP A 14 -4.17 -9.91 7.35
C ASP A 14 -5.25 -8.86 7.04
N PHE A 15 -5.82 -8.93 5.84
CA PHE A 15 -6.94 -8.11 5.39
C PHE A 15 -8.14 -9.01 5.12
N GLU A 16 -9.18 -8.87 5.93
CA GLU A 16 -10.39 -9.69 5.87
C GLU A 16 -11.51 -8.95 5.13
N LEU A 17 -12.06 -9.58 4.10
CA LEU A 17 -13.26 -9.13 3.40
C LEU A 17 -14.49 -9.73 4.08
N VAL A 18 -15.33 -8.86 4.62
CA VAL A 18 -16.50 -9.23 5.42
C VAL A 18 -17.78 -8.86 4.68
N ASP A 19 -18.67 -9.83 4.57
CA ASP A 19 -20.03 -9.72 4.02
C ASP A 19 -20.92 -8.79 4.89
N GLU A 20 -22.02 -8.29 4.32
CA GLU A 20 -23.08 -7.55 5.02
C GLU A 20 -23.56 -8.22 6.32
N ASN A 21 -23.48 -9.55 6.41
CA ASN A 21 -23.85 -10.37 7.56
C ASN A 21 -22.73 -10.52 8.61
N GLY A 22 -21.57 -9.90 8.40
CA GLY A 22 -20.43 -9.99 9.32
C GLY A 22 -19.59 -11.27 9.14
N VAL A 23 -19.76 -11.98 8.03
CA VAL A 23 -19.03 -13.23 7.74
C VAL A 23 -17.78 -12.94 6.90
N VAL A 24 -16.62 -13.41 7.35
CA VAL A 24 -15.36 -13.32 6.58
C VAL A 24 -15.44 -14.26 5.37
N GLN A 25 -15.41 -13.70 4.17
CA GLN A 25 -15.42 -14.46 2.91
C GLN A 25 -14.00 -14.71 2.39
N HIS A 26 -13.11 -13.74 2.54
CA HIS A 26 -11.72 -13.85 2.09
C HIS A 26 -10.75 -13.23 3.09
N THR A 27 -9.59 -13.85 3.26
CA THR A 27 -8.47 -13.30 4.04
C THR A 27 -7.26 -13.16 3.11
N LEU A 28 -6.83 -11.93 2.88
CA LEU A 28 -5.70 -11.59 2.04
C LEU A 28 -4.49 -11.26 2.92
N LYS A 29 -3.36 -11.92 2.65
CA LYS A 29 -2.10 -11.66 3.38
C LYS A 29 -1.29 -10.59 2.69
N VAL A 30 -1.15 -9.44 3.34
CA VAL A 30 -0.37 -8.31 2.85
C VAL A 30 1.05 -8.41 3.38
N SER A 31 1.97 -8.82 2.53
CA SER A 31 3.41 -8.82 2.87
C SER A 31 3.94 -7.39 2.83
N LEU A 32 4.45 -6.90 3.96
CA LEU A 32 5.05 -5.59 4.12
C LEU A 32 6.58 -5.69 4.01
N ASP A 33 7.10 -5.68 2.78
CA ASP A 33 8.54 -5.56 2.53
C ASP A 33 8.92 -4.09 2.30
N ALA A 34 9.71 -3.52 3.21
CA ALA A 34 9.77 -2.08 3.43
C ALA A 34 10.63 -1.30 2.42
N ASP A 35 11.57 -1.94 1.75
CA ASP A 35 12.56 -1.18 0.98
C ASP A 35 12.01 -0.69 -0.38
N ASP A 36 11.22 -1.52 -1.09
CA ASP A 36 10.63 -1.16 -2.39
C ASP A 36 9.15 -0.77 -2.33
N MET A 37 8.35 -1.38 -1.42
CA MET A 37 6.90 -1.13 -1.40
C MET A 37 6.55 0.28 -0.92
N VAL A 38 7.28 0.85 0.05
CA VAL A 38 6.97 2.19 0.60
C VAL A 38 6.96 3.26 -0.50
N ALA A 39 7.99 3.26 -1.34
CA ALA A 39 8.12 4.28 -2.39
C ALA A 39 7.07 4.09 -3.48
N LYS A 40 6.76 2.83 -3.84
CA LYS A 40 5.72 2.50 -4.82
C LYS A 40 4.33 2.90 -4.32
N ILE A 41 3.99 2.53 -3.08
CA ILE A 41 2.69 2.82 -2.43
C ILE A 41 2.49 4.34 -2.28
N ASN A 42 3.48 5.08 -1.79
CA ASN A 42 3.34 6.55 -1.64
C ASN A 42 3.14 7.26 -2.98
N ARG A 43 3.83 6.81 -4.04
CA ARG A 43 3.64 7.37 -5.39
C ARG A 43 2.23 7.10 -5.91
N LYS A 44 1.75 5.86 -5.79
CA LYS A 44 0.40 5.47 -6.22
C LYS A 44 -0.69 6.17 -5.40
N TYR A 45 -0.50 6.31 -4.08
CA TYR A 45 -1.39 7.09 -3.22
C TYR A 45 -1.48 8.56 -3.63
N THR A 46 -0.33 9.19 -3.92
CA THR A 46 -0.30 10.58 -4.41
C THR A 46 -1.03 10.72 -5.74
N ALA A 47 -0.89 9.75 -6.65
CA ALA A 47 -1.61 9.72 -7.92
C ALA A 47 -3.13 9.61 -7.72
N LEU A 48 -3.57 8.74 -6.79
CA LEU A 48 -4.98 8.60 -6.44
C LEU A 48 -5.57 9.89 -5.85
N VAL A 49 -4.87 10.54 -4.93
CA VAL A 49 -5.31 11.81 -4.33
C VAL A 49 -5.41 12.93 -5.39
N ARG A 50 -4.48 12.95 -6.35
CA ARG A 50 -4.53 13.90 -7.48
C ARG A 50 -5.73 13.63 -8.38
N ALA A 51 -5.94 12.38 -8.81
CA ALA A 51 -7.09 12.01 -9.62
C ALA A 51 -8.43 12.34 -8.94
N LEU A 52 -8.52 12.14 -7.62
CA LEU A 52 -9.71 12.49 -6.84
C LEU A 52 -9.94 14.00 -6.81
N SER A 53 -8.87 14.79 -6.67
CA SER A 53 -8.93 16.25 -6.74
C SER A 53 -9.37 16.73 -8.13
N ASP A 54 -8.84 16.11 -9.19
CA ASP A 54 -9.17 16.45 -10.58
C ASP A 54 -10.66 16.19 -10.88
N VAL A 55 -11.19 15.04 -10.47
CA VAL A 55 -12.64 14.73 -10.59
C VAL A 55 -13.49 15.75 -9.83
N GLN A 56 -13.09 16.13 -8.61
CA GLN A 56 -13.81 17.13 -7.82
C GLN A 56 -13.78 18.52 -8.45
N GLU A 57 -12.66 18.94 -9.01
CA GLU A 57 -12.54 20.22 -9.72
C GLU A 57 -13.40 20.26 -10.99
N ILE A 58 -13.40 19.18 -11.78
CA ILE A 58 -14.19 19.05 -13.00
C ILE A 58 -15.68 19.10 -12.68
N LYS A 59 -16.12 18.40 -11.61
CA LYS A 59 -17.51 18.49 -11.11
C LYS A 59 -17.89 19.91 -10.66
N ARG A 60 -16.98 20.65 -10.02
CA ARG A 60 -17.22 22.04 -9.58
C ARG A 60 -17.30 23.04 -10.74
N LYS A 61 -16.63 22.76 -11.85
CA LYS A 61 -16.54 23.66 -13.02
C LYS A 61 -17.70 23.46 -14.02
N GLU A 62 -18.69 22.60 -13.73
CA GLU A 62 -19.74 22.19 -14.67
C GLU A 62 -19.17 21.81 -16.06
N ALA A 63 -18.02 21.14 -16.04
CA ALA A 63 -17.29 20.73 -17.24
C ALA A 63 -18.08 19.69 -18.05
N SER A 64 -17.69 19.47 -19.31
CA SER A 64 -18.42 18.57 -20.21
C SER A 64 -18.49 17.14 -19.67
N ASN A 65 -19.54 16.40 -20.03
CA ASN A 65 -19.70 14.99 -19.67
C ASN A 65 -18.51 14.11 -20.09
N GLU A 66 -17.80 14.46 -21.17
CA GLU A 66 -16.60 13.72 -21.62
C GLU A 66 -15.42 13.93 -20.67
N GLN A 67 -15.16 15.16 -20.25
CA GLN A 67 -14.09 15.46 -19.28
C GLN A 67 -14.34 14.83 -17.92
N LEU A 68 -15.61 14.75 -17.51
CA LEU A 68 -16.02 14.05 -16.31
C LEU A 68 -15.81 12.54 -16.42
N SER A 69 -16.15 11.94 -17.56
CA SER A 69 -15.96 10.51 -17.83
C SER A 69 -14.48 10.13 -17.80
N ASP A 70 -13.62 10.88 -18.50
CA ASP A 70 -12.18 10.60 -18.56
C ASP A 70 -11.52 10.69 -17.17
N ALA A 71 -11.91 11.68 -16.37
CA ALA A 71 -11.38 11.84 -15.02
C ALA A 71 -11.82 10.71 -14.07
N VAL A 72 -13.06 10.23 -14.20
CA VAL A 72 -13.56 9.07 -13.43
C VAL A 72 -12.84 7.79 -13.84
N GLU A 73 -12.56 7.59 -15.13
CA GLU A 73 -11.80 6.42 -15.59
C GLU A 73 -10.35 6.45 -15.09
N MET A 74 -9.71 7.64 -15.12
CA MET A 74 -8.38 7.83 -14.54
C MET A 74 -8.34 7.54 -13.03
N LEU A 75 -9.38 7.92 -12.29
CA LEU A 75 -9.53 7.61 -10.88
C LEU A 75 -9.58 6.09 -10.66
N GLY A 76 -10.46 5.38 -11.38
CA GLY A 76 -10.61 3.93 -11.25
C GLY A 76 -9.31 3.18 -11.55
N ARG A 77 -8.56 3.61 -12.57
CA ARG A 77 -7.21 3.06 -12.87
C ARG A 77 -6.23 3.30 -11.73
N ALA A 78 -6.24 4.48 -11.13
CA ALA A 78 -5.36 4.81 -9.99
C ALA A 78 -5.70 3.98 -8.73
N GLU A 79 -6.98 3.65 -8.52
CA GLU A 79 -7.44 2.77 -7.45
C GLU A 79 -6.94 1.34 -7.64
N ILE A 80 -7.12 0.75 -8.82
CA ILE A 80 -6.63 -0.61 -9.12
C ILE A 80 -5.11 -0.68 -8.97
N ASP A 81 -4.39 0.30 -9.53
CA ASP A 81 -2.94 0.41 -9.42
C ASP A 81 -2.45 0.46 -7.96
N MET A 82 -3.22 1.11 -7.08
CA MET A 82 -2.92 1.19 -5.66
C MET A 82 -3.16 -0.16 -4.97
N PHE A 83 -4.26 -0.83 -5.28
CA PHE A 83 -4.57 -2.14 -4.74
C PHE A 83 -3.56 -3.18 -5.19
N GLU A 84 -3.18 -3.22 -6.47
CA GLU A 84 -2.15 -4.15 -6.94
C GLU A 84 -0.79 -3.91 -6.27
N ALA A 85 -0.49 -2.66 -5.91
CA ALA A 85 0.74 -2.35 -5.19
C ALA A 85 0.75 -2.87 -3.74
N VAL A 86 -0.42 -3.06 -3.12
CA VAL A 86 -0.58 -3.52 -1.74
C VAL A 86 -0.86 -5.02 -1.66
N PHE A 87 -1.84 -5.49 -2.43
CA PHE A 87 -2.37 -6.85 -2.38
C PHE A 87 -1.84 -7.78 -3.49
N GLY A 88 -1.12 -7.24 -4.47
CA GLY A 88 -0.73 -7.98 -5.68
C GLY A 88 -1.91 -8.17 -6.65
N ALA A 89 -1.64 -8.77 -7.81
CA ALA A 89 -2.66 -8.98 -8.85
C ALA A 89 -3.81 -9.88 -8.34
N ASP A 90 -3.48 -11.04 -7.78
CA ASP A 90 -4.46 -12.01 -7.29
C ASP A 90 -5.35 -11.45 -6.16
N GLY A 91 -4.73 -10.68 -5.25
CA GLY A 91 -5.45 -10.03 -4.16
C GLY A 91 -6.38 -8.94 -4.67
N THR A 92 -5.94 -8.13 -5.62
CA THR A 92 -6.78 -7.10 -6.25
C THR A 92 -7.95 -7.71 -7.01
N GLU A 93 -7.75 -8.79 -7.75
CA GLU A 93 -8.84 -9.49 -8.44
C GLU A 93 -9.87 -10.03 -7.45
N THR A 94 -9.42 -10.62 -6.35
CA THR A 94 -10.31 -11.11 -5.28
C THR A 94 -11.16 -9.98 -4.69
N ILE A 95 -10.55 -8.82 -4.43
CA ILE A 95 -11.26 -7.64 -3.91
C ILE A 95 -12.27 -7.13 -4.95
N GLN A 96 -11.89 -7.03 -6.22
CA GLN A 96 -12.80 -6.58 -7.29
C GLN A 96 -14.01 -7.51 -7.44
N GLN A 97 -13.80 -8.82 -7.43
CA GLN A 97 -14.85 -9.82 -7.51
C GLN A 97 -15.78 -9.77 -6.29
N PHE A 98 -15.22 -9.56 -5.09
CA PHE A 98 -16.01 -9.44 -3.86
C PHE A 98 -16.97 -8.24 -3.90
N TYR A 99 -16.48 -7.07 -4.32
CA TYR A 99 -17.30 -5.86 -4.45
C TYR A 99 -18.08 -5.78 -5.77
N LYS A 100 -18.03 -6.78 -6.65
CA LYS A 100 -18.75 -6.83 -7.93
C LYS A 100 -18.59 -5.55 -8.77
N ASP A 101 -17.36 -5.08 -8.92
CA ASP A 101 -17.04 -3.83 -9.64
C ASP A 101 -17.63 -2.54 -9.03
N HIS A 102 -18.11 -2.56 -7.78
CA HIS A 102 -18.50 -1.34 -7.06
C HIS A 102 -17.28 -0.57 -6.53
N TYR A 103 -16.58 0.11 -7.44
CA TYR A 103 -15.34 0.86 -7.17
C TYR A 103 -15.43 1.85 -5.99
N ILE A 104 -16.55 2.56 -5.86
CA ILE A 104 -16.72 3.56 -4.79
C ILE A 104 -16.77 2.91 -3.41
N GLU A 105 -17.49 1.80 -3.28
CA GLU A 105 -17.61 1.05 -2.03
C GLU A 105 -16.28 0.39 -1.66
N MET A 106 -15.66 -0.26 -2.64
CA MET A 106 -14.32 -0.84 -2.52
C MET A 106 -13.30 0.21 -2.05
N ALA A 107 -13.26 1.39 -2.68
CA ALA A 107 -12.34 2.47 -2.30
C ALA A 107 -12.60 2.95 -0.86
N LYS A 108 -13.87 3.10 -0.48
CA LYS A 108 -14.26 3.56 0.85
C LYS A 108 -13.79 2.62 1.96
N GLU A 109 -13.87 1.31 1.75
CA GLU A 109 -13.50 0.32 2.77
C GLU A 109 -12.01 -0.07 2.73
N VAL A 110 -11.38 -0.10 1.55
CA VAL A 110 -9.98 -0.54 1.39
C VAL A 110 -8.97 0.59 1.66
N ILE A 111 -9.23 1.83 1.24
CA ILE A 111 -8.29 2.95 1.41
C ILE A 111 -7.95 3.23 2.90
N PRO A 112 -8.90 3.17 3.86
CA PRO A 112 -8.59 3.35 5.28
C PRO A 112 -7.59 2.33 5.81
N PHE A 113 -7.65 1.07 5.38
CA PHE A 113 -6.66 0.05 5.76
C PHE A 113 -5.26 0.41 5.22
N ILE A 114 -5.19 0.84 3.97
CA ILE A 114 -3.91 1.21 3.36
C ILE A 114 -3.27 2.41 4.07
N THR A 115 -4.07 3.45 4.34
CA THR A 115 -3.58 4.70 4.94
C THR A 115 -3.37 4.60 6.45
N GLY A 116 -4.21 3.85 7.14
CA GLY A 116 -4.20 3.72 8.60
C GLY A 116 -3.33 2.57 9.12
N VAL A 117 -3.09 1.52 8.32
CA VAL A 117 -2.34 0.33 8.75
C VAL A 117 -1.10 0.12 7.91
N VAL A 118 -1.24 -0.04 6.59
CA VAL A 118 -0.13 -0.44 5.69
C VAL A 118 0.97 0.62 5.67
N ILE A 119 0.65 1.88 5.38
CA ILE A 119 1.64 2.97 5.28
C ILE A 119 2.38 3.22 6.62
N PRO A 120 1.69 3.35 7.77
CA PRO A 120 2.34 3.49 9.06
C PRO A 120 3.27 2.32 9.37
N ARG A 121 2.80 1.08 9.16
CA ARG A 121 3.58 -0.12 9.46
C ARG A 121 4.83 -0.23 8.61
N LEU A 122 4.74 0.06 7.32
CA LEU A 122 5.91 0.10 6.45
C LEU A 122 6.93 1.18 6.89
N THR A 123 6.45 2.31 7.41
CA THR A 123 7.31 3.38 7.93
C THR A 123 8.07 2.93 9.18
N GLU A 124 7.41 2.20 10.07
CA GLU A 124 8.03 1.58 11.25
C GLU A 124 9.13 0.58 10.87
N ILE A 125 8.82 -0.35 9.95
CA ILE A 125 9.77 -1.38 9.50
C ILE A 125 11.02 -0.72 8.89
N LYS A 126 10.85 0.33 8.07
CA LYS A 126 11.96 1.09 7.51
C LYS A 126 12.82 1.75 8.60
N ALA A 127 12.19 2.31 9.63
CA ALA A 127 12.90 2.91 10.75
C ALA A 127 13.69 1.85 11.54
N GLU A 128 13.13 0.66 11.75
CA GLU A 128 13.79 -0.48 12.37
C GLU A 128 14.99 -0.99 11.55
N ASN A 129 14.81 -1.18 10.24
CA ASN A 129 15.88 -1.61 9.32
C ASN A 129 17.05 -0.62 9.33
N LYS A 130 16.76 0.70 9.28
CA LYS A 130 17.77 1.75 9.36
C LYS A 130 18.53 1.71 10.70
N LYS A 131 17.83 1.53 11.83
CA LYS A 131 18.46 1.38 13.16
C LYS A 131 19.37 0.14 13.19
N ALA A 132 18.91 -0.98 12.66
CA ALA A 132 19.68 -2.22 12.61
C ALA A 132 20.98 -2.06 11.81
N LEU A 133 20.92 -1.45 10.62
CA LEU A 133 22.11 -1.17 9.79
C LEU A 133 23.12 -0.27 10.49
N VAL A 134 22.67 0.84 11.08
CA VAL A 134 23.55 1.77 11.81
C VAL A 134 24.19 1.10 13.02
N SER A 135 23.44 0.26 13.75
CA SER A 135 23.97 -0.48 14.90
C SER A 135 25.07 -1.47 14.51
N GLN A 136 24.91 -2.20 13.40
CA GLN A 136 25.92 -3.13 12.89
C GLN A 136 27.18 -2.38 12.44
N TYR A 137 27.03 -1.26 11.74
CA TYR A 137 28.15 -0.42 11.30
C TYR A 137 28.94 0.15 12.50
N ASN A 138 28.25 0.68 13.51
CA ASN A 138 28.89 1.21 14.72
C ASN A 138 29.62 0.11 15.51
N ARG A 139 29.07 -1.11 15.55
CA ARG A 139 29.71 -2.27 16.20
C ARG A 139 30.99 -2.71 15.47
N ALA A 140 31.00 -2.66 14.14
CA ALA A 140 32.19 -2.92 13.33
C ALA A 140 33.27 -1.84 13.51
N LYS A 141 32.89 -0.56 13.56
CA LYS A 141 33.80 0.57 13.80
C LYS A 141 34.45 0.54 15.19
N LYS A 142 33.70 0.11 16.22
CA LYS A 142 34.23 -0.01 17.59
C LYS A 142 35.29 -1.11 17.69
N ARG A 143 35.10 -2.27 17.03
CA ARG A 143 36.09 -3.36 16.98
C ARG A 143 37.40 -2.96 16.29
N ARG A 144 37.35 -2.11 15.26
CA ARG A 144 38.54 -1.59 14.55
C ARG A 144 39.36 -0.56 15.34
N ARG A 145 38.82 0.02 16.40
CA ARG A 145 39.53 1.00 17.26
C ARG A 145 40.33 0.36 18.41
N PHE A 146 40.13 -0.93 18.65
CA PHE A 146 40.82 -1.69 19.70
C PHE A 146 41.90 -2.63 19.13
N TRP A 147 42.35 -2.36 17.91
CA TRP A 147 43.48 -3.01 17.23
C TRP A 147 44.39 -1.93 16.66
#